data_AF-G2YWC3-F1
#
_entry.id   AF-G2YWC3-F1
#
_cell.length_a   1.000
_cell.length_b   1.000
_cell.length_c   1.000
_cell.angle_alpha   90.00
_cell.angle_beta   90.00
_cell.angle_gamma   90.00
#
_symmetry.space_group_name_H-M   'P 1'
#
loop_
_entity.id
_entity.type
_entity.pdbx_description
1 polymer ?
#
loop_
_entity_poly.entity_id
_entity_poly.type
_entity_poly.pdbx_seq_one_letter_code
_entity_poly.pdbx_strand_id
1 'polypeptide(L)'
;MASSRERSLSRQPLLRRRASMGSSEVNEIEDNAIEMSSNGIHIDGTKSDRIKKNLNKYEQLFGIDEESSCQPTTSKKELWSYYLYYNGDNGVGPQSYSQALFQNALSKAGWDPAITPAKIGNCTTGGCVIPWGNTTRSVSSVVLLANGICFTIMSVIFVAFGSVADYGHFGRWILLFLTVVCWVFQYGMMAITKPEQWPTAMALYIISYISYGASLVFYYALFPRLARYMPHVQKARDEELKEEKINQDEYDRIESMERNHISNISTAHASIGYVLVLGLSLSVLIPMQGNSFANNLALCLTNSYWVVLGLPWFIFQQSRPGPPIPKGSSIWTIGWKQVYLAIVEIRHLPQTFTYLLAFFMLADGLNTTTTLVSIIQNEVISFSFLQLTYLGLAQAVTSTISTFSFWYIQQYFGIRTKPMFIVTNIFSVLIPLYGVIGL
;
A
#
# COMPACT_ATOMS: atom_id res chain seq x y z
N MET A 1 -25.99 37.47 19.60
CA MET A 1 -26.96 36.36 19.75
C MET A 1 -26.19 35.06 19.73
N ALA A 2 -25.93 34.52 20.92
CA ALA A 2 -25.26 33.23 21.11
C ALA A 2 -26.32 32.13 21.20
N SER A 3 -26.22 31.11 20.35
CA SER A 3 -27.08 29.93 20.39
C SER A 3 -26.32 28.79 21.03
N SER A 4 -26.65 28.50 22.29
CA SER A 4 -26.25 27.32 23.04
C SER A 4 -26.84 26.06 22.40
N ARG A 5 -25.98 25.15 21.89
CA ARG A 5 -26.38 23.79 21.52
C ARG A 5 -26.32 22.90 22.76
N GLU A 6 -27.47 22.34 23.11
CA GLU A 6 -27.66 21.35 24.16
C GLU A 6 -26.80 20.10 23.91
N ARG A 7 -26.16 19.60 24.97
CA ARG A 7 -25.48 18.30 24.99
C ARG A 7 -26.55 17.20 25.08
N SER A 8 -26.61 16.35 24.07
CA SER A 8 -27.52 15.20 24.02
C SER A 8 -27.17 14.15 25.08
N LEU A 9 -28.20 13.69 25.77
CA LEU A 9 -28.20 12.65 26.79
C LEU A 9 -27.76 11.27 26.22
N SER A 10 -26.58 10.79 26.59
CA SER A 10 -26.13 9.41 26.31
C SER A 10 -25.63 8.65 27.56
N ARG A 11 -25.56 9.30 28.74
CA ARG A 11 -25.01 8.70 29.97
C ARG A 11 -26.01 8.04 30.93
N GLN A 12 -27.30 7.95 30.60
CA GLN A 12 -28.31 7.45 31.54
C GLN A 12 -28.38 5.92 31.77
N PRO A 13 -27.98 5.02 30.84
CA PRO A 13 -28.08 3.58 31.10
C PRO A 13 -27.04 3.05 32.12
N LEU A 14 -25.82 3.60 32.12
CA LEU A 14 -24.72 3.14 32.99
C LEU A 14 -24.89 3.56 34.46
N LEU A 15 -25.63 4.64 34.73
CA LEU A 15 -25.90 5.12 36.08
C LEU A 15 -27.08 4.42 36.76
N ARG A 16 -28.00 3.83 35.98
CA ARG A 16 -29.19 3.16 36.53
C ARG A 16 -28.87 1.83 37.22
N ARG A 17 -27.81 1.13 36.77
CA ARG A 17 -27.32 -0.12 37.37
C ARG A 17 -26.66 0.08 38.73
N ARG A 18 -26.18 1.31 39.02
CA ARG A 18 -25.59 1.70 40.31
C ARG A 18 -26.65 2.17 41.32
N ALA A 19 -27.85 2.50 40.86
CA ALA A 19 -28.94 3.01 41.69
C ALA A 19 -29.88 1.92 42.24
N SER A 20 -29.67 0.64 41.90
CA SER A 20 -30.54 -0.47 42.32
C SER A 20 -29.91 -1.45 43.32
N MET A 21 -28.74 -1.14 43.89
CA MET A 21 -28.17 -1.91 45.01
C MET A 21 -28.39 -1.15 46.31
N GLY A 22 -28.99 -1.82 47.30
CA GLY A 22 -29.37 -1.22 48.58
C GLY A 22 -28.15 -0.79 49.39
N SER A 23 -28.29 0.32 50.12
CA SER A 23 -27.25 0.99 50.91
C SER A 23 -26.59 0.14 52.01
N SER A 24 -27.11 -1.05 52.30
CA SER A 24 -26.55 -1.96 53.31
C SER A 24 -25.54 -2.94 52.72
N GLU A 25 -25.66 -3.34 51.43
CA GLU A 25 -24.70 -4.23 50.78
C GLU A 25 -23.43 -3.50 50.30
N VAL A 26 -23.50 -2.18 50.11
CA VAL A 26 -22.35 -1.35 49.70
C VAL A 26 -21.34 -1.18 50.84
N ASN A 27 -21.81 -1.04 52.08
CA ASN A 27 -20.93 -0.85 53.23
C ASN A 27 -20.19 -2.13 53.64
N GLU A 28 -20.81 -3.31 53.52
CA GLU A 28 -20.13 -4.59 53.78
C GLU A 28 -19.06 -4.94 52.73
N ILE A 29 -19.19 -4.44 51.50
CA ILE A 29 -18.18 -4.63 50.44
C ILE A 29 -17.04 -3.61 50.60
N GLU A 30 -17.32 -2.38 51.04
CA GLU A 30 -16.28 -1.38 51.35
C GLU A 30 -15.44 -1.78 52.57
N ASP A 31 -16.04 -2.26 53.66
CA ASP A 31 -15.28 -2.66 54.85
C ASP A 31 -14.44 -3.95 54.61
N ASN A 32 -14.96 -4.92 53.85
CA ASN A 32 -14.20 -6.13 53.48
C ASN A 32 -13.10 -5.85 52.43
N ALA A 33 -13.27 -4.83 51.57
CA ALA A 33 -12.24 -4.41 50.62
C ALA A 33 -11.09 -3.63 51.31
N ILE A 34 -11.38 -2.96 52.43
CA ILE A 34 -10.38 -2.25 53.23
C ILE A 34 -9.51 -3.24 54.03
N GLU A 35 -10.07 -4.32 54.59
CA GLU A 35 -9.27 -5.34 55.30
C GLU A 35 -8.43 -6.24 54.36
N MET A 36 -8.88 -6.53 53.14
CA MET A 36 -8.07 -7.26 52.14
C MET A 36 -6.95 -6.41 51.51
N SER A 37 -6.90 -5.10 51.78
CA SER A 37 -5.84 -4.21 51.29
C SER A 37 -4.62 -4.15 52.22
N SER A 38 -4.58 -4.88 53.34
CA SER A 38 -3.42 -4.84 54.25
C SER A 38 -2.19 -5.60 53.73
N ASN A 39 -2.22 -6.18 52.53
CA ASN A 39 -1.07 -6.81 51.87
C ASN A 39 -0.98 -6.47 50.36
N GLY A 40 -1.41 -5.27 49.97
CA GLY A 40 -1.49 -4.84 48.58
C GLY A 40 -0.25 -4.08 48.08
N ILE A 41 0.30 -4.53 46.95
CA ILE A 41 1.31 -3.84 46.14
C ILE A 41 0.83 -2.41 45.85
N HIS A 42 1.61 -1.43 46.30
CA HIS A 42 1.43 -0.01 46.05
C HIS A 42 1.45 0.26 44.53
N ILE A 43 0.28 0.40 43.90
CA ILE A 43 0.22 0.90 42.52
C ILE A 43 0.47 2.40 42.59
N ASP A 44 1.71 2.78 42.26
CA ASP A 44 2.22 4.14 42.21
C ASP A 44 1.28 5.06 41.41
N GLY A 45 0.61 6.00 42.09
CA GLY A 45 -0.36 6.94 41.50
C GLY A 45 0.24 7.75 40.35
N THR A 46 1.56 7.99 40.37
CA THR A 46 2.27 8.67 39.29
C THR A 46 2.29 7.86 37.99
N LYS A 47 2.31 6.52 38.08
CA LYS A 47 2.27 5.61 36.93
C LYS A 47 0.87 5.57 36.31
N SER A 48 -0.18 5.56 37.14
CA SER A 48 -1.58 5.60 36.69
C SER A 48 -1.92 6.92 35.98
N ASP A 49 -1.47 8.06 36.53
CA ASP A 49 -1.66 9.36 35.90
C ASP A 49 -0.87 9.53 34.60
N ARG A 50 0.34 8.96 34.54
CA ARG A 50 1.15 8.94 33.33
C ARG A 50 0.52 8.07 32.23
N ILE A 51 -0.07 6.93 32.60
CA ILE A 51 -0.85 6.07 31.70
C ILE A 51 -2.09 6.83 31.21
N LYS A 52 -2.88 7.45 32.09
CA LYS A 52 -4.07 8.23 31.68
C LYS A 52 -3.71 9.42 30.78
N LYS A 53 -2.61 10.12 31.07
CA LYS A 53 -2.14 11.24 30.25
C LYS A 53 -1.64 10.77 28.88
N ASN A 54 -0.97 9.62 28.84
CA ASN A 54 -0.60 8.97 27.59
C ASN A 54 -1.85 8.51 26.84
N LEU A 55 -2.83 7.88 27.50
CA LEU A 55 -4.08 7.41 26.92
C LEU A 55 -4.92 8.56 26.34
N ASN A 56 -5.06 9.67 27.04
CA ASN A 56 -5.72 10.87 26.52
C ASN A 56 -4.96 11.47 25.34
N LYS A 57 -3.62 11.43 25.37
CA LYS A 57 -2.80 11.87 24.23
C LYS A 57 -2.94 10.90 23.05
N TYR A 58 -3.08 9.60 23.31
CA TYR A 58 -3.39 8.57 22.33
C TYR A 58 -4.78 8.80 21.74
N GLU A 59 -5.83 8.94 22.54
CA GLU A 59 -7.18 9.28 22.08
C GLU A 59 -7.23 10.60 21.31
N GLN A 60 -6.41 11.60 21.66
CA GLN A 60 -6.33 12.83 20.87
C GLN A 60 -5.56 12.67 19.54
N LEU A 61 -4.56 11.78 19.48
CA LEU A 61 -3.79 11.52 18.25
C LEU A 61 -4.49 10.53 17.30
N PHE A 62 -5.18 9.54 17.87
CA PHE A 62 -5.80 8.39 17.21
C PHE A 62 -7.34 8.46 17.23
N GLY A 63 -7.91 9.56 17.73
CA GLY A 63 -9.34 9.86 17.86
C GLY A 63 -10.26 8.83 17.25
N ILE A 64 -10.82 7.97 18.09
CA ILE A 64 -11.93 7.11 17.73
C ILE A 64 -13.11 8.03 17.39
N ASP A 65 -13.24 8.36 16.11
CA ASP A 65 -14.47 8.33 15.29
C ASP A 65 -15.81 8.69 15.98
N GLU A 66 -15.85 9.64 16.94
CA GLU A 66 -17.11 10.23 17.44
C GLU A 66 -17.89 10.97 16.32
N GLU A 67 -17.24 11.31 15.20
CA GLU A 67 -17.85 11.91 14.00
C GLU A 67 -18.21 10.88 12.89
N SER A 68 -18.05 9.57 13.12
CA SER A 68 -18.29 8.53 12.11
C SER A 68 -19.75 8.36 11.68
N SER A 69 -20.69 8.93 12.43
CA SER A 69 -22.13 8.87 12.14
C SER A 69 -22.59 9.84 11.04
N CYS A 70 -21.82 10.89 10.73
CA CYS A 70 -22.18 11.92 9.75
C CYS A 70 -21.45 11.79 8.40
N GLN A 71 -20.66 10.74 8.18
CA GLN A 71 -19.95 10.55 6.91
C GLN A 71 -20.84 9.86 5.86
N PRO A 72 -20.68 10.20 4.57
CA PRO A 72 -21.54 9.67 3.52
C PRO A 72 -21.26 8.18 3.24
N THR A 73 -22.33 7.43 2.96
CA THR A 73 -22.29 6.01 2.59
C THR A 73 -21.54 5.79 1.29
N THR A 74 -20.73 4.74 1.24
CA THR A 74 -19.99 4.34 0.04
C THR A 74 -20.96 4.01 -1.09
N SER A 75 -20.91 4.80 -2.17
CA SER A 75 -21.79 4.61 -3.31
C SER A 75 -21.27 3.52 -4.27
N LYS A 76 -22.16 2.93 -5.07
CA LYS A 76 -21.76 1.96 -6.11
C LYS A 76 -20.78 2.56 -7.13
N LYS A 77 -20.99 3.84 -7.51
CA LYS A 77 -20.12 4.54 -8.47
C LYS A 77 -18.71 4.73 -7.91
N GLU A 78 -18.63 5.14 -6.65
CA GLU A 78 -17.36 5.29 -5.93
C GLU A 78 -16.63 3.94 -5.81
N LEU A 79 -17.33 2.88 -5.43
CA LEU A 79 -16.75 1.54 -5.30
C LEU A 79 -16.21 1.01 -6.64
N TRP A 80 -16.97 1.17 -7.72
CA TRP A 80 -16.49 0.79 -9.05
C TRP A 80 -15.31 1.65 -9.51
N SER A 81 -15.32 2.94 -9.21
CA SER A 81 -14.18 3.80 -9.53
C SER A 81 -12.91 3.43 -8.75
N TYR A 82 -13.04 2.93 -7.52
CA TYR A 82 -11.94 2.37 -6.75
C TYR A 82 -11.34 1.15 -7.45
N TYR A 83 -12.18 0.21 -7.88
CA TYR A 83 -11.72 -0.97 -8.62
C TYR A 83 -11.06 -0.64 -9.97
N LEU A 84 -11.62 0.32 -10.71
CA LEU A 84 -11.06 0.78 -11.98
C LEU A 84 -9.70 1.47 -11.80
N TYR A 85 -9.53 2.23 -10.71
CA TYR A 85 -8.25 2.86 -10.41
C TYR A 85 -7.12 1.81 -10.32
N TYR A 86 -7.32 0.73 -9.56
CA TYR A 86 -6.30 -0.31 -9.42
C TYR A 86 -6.19 -1.26 -10.62
N ASN A 87 -7.25 -1.36 -11.43
CA ASN A 87 -7.15 -1.99 -12.73
C ASN A 87 -6.13 -1.26 -13.63
N GLY A 88 -6.16 0.08 -13.65
CA GLY A 88 -5.16 0.88 -14.34
C GLY A 88 -3.80 0.91 -13.64
N ASP A 89 -3.80 1.00 -12.31
CA ASP A 89 -2.61 1.06 -11.44
C ASP A 89 -2.00 -0.32 -11.18
N ASN A 90 -1.76 -1.10 -12.25
CA ASN A 90 -1.32 -2.50 -12.20
C ASN A 90 0.22 -2.69 -12.27
N GLY A 91 0.98 -1.60 -12.39
CA GLY A 91 2.45 -1.63 -12.37
C GLY A 91 3.15 -1.84 -13.71
N VAL A 92 2.46 -2.23 -14.79
CA VAL A 92 3.12 -2.49 -16.08
C VAL A 92 3.88 -1.27 -16.60
N GLY A 93 3.26 -0.09 -16.58
CA GLY A 93 3.91 1.15 -16.99
C GLY A 93 5.08 1.55 -16.07
N PRO A 94 4.82 1.93 -14.81
CA PRO A 94 5.83 2.52 -13.93
C PRO A 94 6.90 1.55 -13.45
N GLN A 95 6.56 0.28 -13.23
CA GLN A 95 7.47 -0.71 -12.67
C GLN A 95 8.14 -1.54 -13.76
N SER A 96 7.39 -2.11 -14.72
CA SER A 96 7.99 -3.00 -15.73
C SER A 96 8.59 -2.27 -16.93
N TYR A 97 7.77 -1.49 -17.66
CA TYR A 97 8.17 -0.87 -18.91
C TYR A 97 9.11 0.33 -18.71
N SER A 98 8.86 1.20 -17.74
CA SER A 98 9.79 2.29 -17.42
C SER A 98 11.16 1.75 -17.00
N GLN A 99 11.22 0.69 -16.20
CA GLN A 99 12.47 0.03 -15.83
C GLN A 99 13.14 -0.60 -17.06
N ALA A 100 12.41 -1.32 -17.91
CA ALA A 100 12.95 -1.92 -19.12
C ALA A 100 13.47 -0.85 -20.11
N LEU A 101 12.80 0.29 -20.23
CA LEU A 101 13.23 1.41 -21.08
C LEU A 101 14.50 2.06 -20.53
N PHE A 102 14.57 2.28 -19.22
CA PHE A 102 15.76 2.75 -18.54
C PHE A 102 16.95 1.81 -18.73
N GLN A 103 16.74 0.50 -18.53
CA GLN A 103 17.76 -0.53 -18.76
C GLN A 103 18.20 -0.59 -20.23
N ASN A 104 17.26 -0.49 -21.17
CA ASN A 104 17.57 -0.48 -22.60
C ASN A 104 18.43 0.74 -22.98
N ALA A 105 18.14 1.92 -22.43
CA ALA A 105 18.94 3.13 -22.66
C ALA A 105 20.37 2.97 -22.12
N LEU A 106 20.52 2.40 -20.92
CA LEU A 106 21.82 2.06 -20.34
C LEU A 106 22.60 1.07 -21.19
N SER A 107 21.96 -0.03 -21.61
CA SER A 107 22.61 -1.06 -22.43
C SER A 107 23.05 -0.55 -23.79
N LYS A 108 22.29 0.36 -24.41
CA LYS A 108 22.68 1.01 -25.67
C LYS A 108 23.82 2.02 -25.50
N ALA A 109 23.93 2.65 -24.33
CA ALA A 109 24.99 3.61 -24.03
C ALA A 109 26.28 2.92 -23.55
N GLY A 110 26.17 1.68 -23.07
CA GLY A 110 27.29 0.90 -22.58
C GLY A 110 28.12 0.24 -23.67
N TRP A 111 29.26 -0.31 -23.27
CA TRP A 111 30.10 -1.14 -24.12
C TRP A 111 30.54 -2.38 -23.35
N ASP A 112 30.95 -3.41 -24.08
CA ASP A 112 31.58 -4.59 -23.50
C ASP A 112 33.09 -4.36 -23.33
N PRO A 113 33.64 -4.43 -22.09
CA PRO A 113 35.06 -4.23 -21.84
C PRO A 113 35.95 -5.33 -22.43
N ALA A 114 35.39 -6.50 -22.80
CA ALA A 114 36.12 -7.58 -23.45
C ALA A 114 36.39 -7.31 -24.95
N ILE A 115 35.72 -6.32 -25.56
CA ILE A 115 35.88 -5.98 -26.97
C ILE A 115 36.81 -4.77 -27.12
N THR A 116 37.92 -4.96 -27.84
CA THR A 116 38.83 -3.87 -28.21
C THR A 116 38.92 -3.76 -29.74
N PRO A 117 38.73 -2.56 -30.33
CA PRO A 117 38.37 -1.28 -29.69
C PRO A 117 36.93 -1.27 -29.14
N ALA A 118 36.71 -0.45 -28.10
CA ALA A 118 35.41 -0.35 -27.45
C ALA A 118 34.32 0.07 -28.44
N LYS A 119 33.24 -0.71 -28.51
CA LYS A 119 32.11 -0.47 -29.41
C LYS A 119 30.84 -0.23 -28.59
N ILE A 120 30.35 1.00 -28.61
CA ILE A 120 29.13 1.42 -27.91
C ILE A 120 27.93 0.64 -28.44
N GLY A 121 27.06 0.19 -27.54
CA GLY A 121 25.84 -0.57 -27.83
C GLY A 121 26.07 -2.05 -28.12
N ASN A 122 27.32 -2.53 -28.09
CA ASN A 122 27.64 -3.94 -28.25
C ASN A 122 27.97 -4.56 -26.89
N CYS A 123 26.92 -4.88 -26.13
CA CYS A 123 27.04 -5.55 -24.85
C CYS A 123 26.84 -7.05 -25.05
N THR A 124 27.95 -7.78 -25.09
CA THR A 124 27.98 -9.23 -25.31
C THR A 124 28.37 -9.96 -24.03
N THR A 125 29.18 -11.02 -24.12
CA THR A 125 29.45 -11.94 -23.00
C THR A 125 30.29 -11.35 -21.87
N GLY A 126 31.00 -10.22 -22.05
CA GLY A 126 31.83 -9.61 -21.02
C GLY A 126 31.08 -8.69 -20.05
N GLY A 127 29.76 -8.54 -20.22
CA GLY A 127 28.92 -7.65 -19.43
C GLY A 127 28.95 -6.21 -19.93
N CYS A 128 27.87 -5.46 -19.65
CA CYS A 128 27.69 -4.10 -20.16
C CYS A 128 28.16 -3.07 -19.12
N VAL A 129 29.15 -2.24 -19.47
CA VAL A 129 29.62 -1.15 -18.61
C VAL A 129 29.32 0.21 -19.21
N ILE A 130 29.00 1.18 -18.36
CA ILE A 130 28.76 2.57 -18.74
C ILE A 130 29.74 3.52 -18.03
N PRO A 131 30.01 4.70 -18.60
CA PRO A 131 30.84 5.69 -17.93
C PRO A 131 30.02 6.36 -16.81
N TRP A 132 30.56 6.32 -15.59
CA TRP A 132 29.93 6.85 -14.38
C TRP A 132 30.91 7.78 -13.65
N GLY A 133 30.83 9.07 -13.97
CA GLY A 133 31.81 10.06 -13.53
C GLY A 133 33.21 9.67 -14.03
N ASN A 134 34.16 9.51 -13.11
CA ASN A 134 35.54 9.11 -13.44
C ASN A 134 35.75 7.58 -13.45
N THR A 135 34.71 6.79 -13.19
CA THR A 135 34.79 5.32 -13.08
C THR A 135 33.84 4.65 -14.07
N THR A 136 34.04 3.36 -14.36
CA THR A 136 33.06 2.56 -15.10
C THR A 136 32.23 1.74 -14.13
N ARG A 137 30.95 1.53 -14.45
CA ARG A 137 30.02 0.72 -13.65
C ARG A 137 29.21 -0.19 -14.56
N SER A 138 28.85 -1.38 -14.08
CA SER A 138 27.94 -2.25 -14.83
C SER A 138 26.53 -1.68 -14.86
N VAL A 139 25.80 -1.96 -15.94
CA VAL A 139 24.38 -1.57 -16.08
C VAL A 139 23.55 -2.06 -14.90
N SER A 140 23.72 -3.31 -14.49
CA SER A 140 23.00 -3.91 -13.36
C SER A 140 23.29 -3.17 -12.05
N SER A 141 24.52 -2.75 -11.79
CA SER A 141 24.85 -1.94 -10.61
C SER A 141 24.17 -0.57 -10.63
N VAL A 142 24.06 0.07 -11.79
CA VAL A 142 23.41 1.38 -11.93
C VAL A 142 21.90 1.28 -11.70
N VAL A 143 21.27 0.23 -12.21
CA VAL A 143 19.85 -0.06 -11.95
C VAL A 143 19.61 -0.30 -10.46
N LEU A 144 20.46 -1.10 -9.81
CA LEU A 144 20.37 -1.36 -8.38
C LEU A 144 20.55 -0.08 -7.54
N LEU A 145 21.47 0.80 -7.93
CA LEU A 145 21.63 2.12 -7.30
C LEU A 145 20.37 2.97 -7.45
N ALA A 146 19.77 3.03 -8.64
CA ALA A 146 18.52 3.76 -8.87
C ALA A 146 17.38 3.23 -7.99
N ASN A 147 17.23 1.90 -7.88
CA ASN A 147 16.24 1.27 -7.00
C ASN A 147 16.52 1.56 -5.52
N GLY A 148 17.79 1.52 -5.08
CA GLY A 148 18.17 1.87 -3.72
C GLY A 148 17.86 3.33 -3.35
N ILE A 149 18.10 4.25 -4.29
CA ILE A 149 17.69 5.67 -4.15
C ILE A 149 16.18 5.77 -4.01
N CYS A 150 15.41 5.06 -4.85
CA CYS A 150 13.95 5.04 -4.75
C CYS A 150 13.49 4.58 -3.36
N PHE A 151 13.98 3.44 -2.88
CA PHE A 151 13.58 2.92 -1.57
C PHE A 151 13.98 3.83 -0.41
N THR A 152 15.14 4.48 -0.49
CA THR A 152 15.58 5.44 0.51
C THR A 152 14.64 6.65 0.57
N ILE A 153 14.33 7.24 -0.59
CA ILE A 153 13.44 8.39 -0.67
C ILE A 153 12.02 8.00 -0.25
N MET A 154 11.50 6.86 -0.73
CA MET A 154 10.20 6.33 -0.32
C MET A 154 10.12 6.14 1.20
N SER A 155 11.16 5.58 1.83
CA SER A 155 11.19 5.38 3.29
C SER A 155 11.05 6.71 4.04
N VAL A 156 11.77 7.74 3.61
CA VAL A 156 11.67 9.08 4.20
C VAL A 156 10.27 9.68 3.98
N ILE A 157 9.74 9.59 2.76
CA ILE A 157 8.42 10.12 2.41
C ILE A 157 7.32 9.43 3.21
N PHE A 158 7.33 8.10 3.32
CA PHE A 158 6.29 7.35 4.03
C PHE A 158 6.30 7.61 5.53
N VAL A 159 7.48 7.74 6.14
CA VAL A 159 7.57 8.10 7.56
C VAL A 159 7.10 9.54 7.79
N ALA A 160 7.48 10.48 6.92
CA ALA A 160 7.14 11.89 7.09
C ALA A 160 5.65 12.18 6.79
N PHE A 161 5.12 11.61 5.70
CA PHE A 161 3.82 11.97 5.14
C PHE A 161 2.75 10.88 5.22
N GLY A 162 3.09 9.63 5.56
CA GLY A 162 2.11 8.55 5.66
C GLY A 162 0.97 8.90 6.61
N SER A 163 1.32 9.38 7.80
CA SER A 163 0.39 9.88 8.82
C SER A 163 -0.45 11.09 8.40
N VAL A 164 0.03 11.90 7.45
CA VAL A 164 -0.64 13.14 7.04
C VAL A 164 -1.93 12.83 6.27
N ALA A 165 -1.96 11.72 5.54
CA ALA A 165 -3.15 11.33 4.78
C ALA A 165 -4.35 10.97 5.65
N ASP A 166 -4.11 10.59 6.91
CA ASP A 166 -5.16 10.28 7.87
C ASP A 166 -5.87 11.52 8.41
N TYR A 167 -5.30 12.72 8.24
CA TYR A 167 -5.86 13.96 8.75
C TYR A 167 -6.60 14.78 7.69
N GLY A 168 -7.73 15.36 8.10
CA GLY A 168 -8.52 16.29 7.29
C GLY A 168 -8.81 15.76 5.88
N HIS A 169 -8.59 16.61 4.88
CA HIS A 169 -8.83 16.28 3.47
C HIS A 169 -7.56 15.94 2.69
N PHE A 170 -6.42 15.76 3.37
CA PHE A 170 -5.12 15.64 2.71
C PHE A 170 -4.98 14.35 1.91
N GLY A 171 -5.49 13.21 2.39
CA GLY A 171 -5.32 11.91 1.73
C GLY A 171 -5.75 11.90 0.26
N ARG A 172 -6.92 12.46 -0.07
CA ARG A 172 -7.40 12.53 -1.47
C ARG A 172 -6.53 13.40 -2.38
N TRP A 173 -6.03 14.53 -1.86
CA TRP A 173 -5.21 15.46 -2.64
C TRP A 173 -3.78 14.95 -2.81
N ILE A 174 -3.24 14.29 -1.79
CA ILE A 174 -1.94 13.60 -1.85
C ILE A 174 -2.01 12.50 -2.90
N LEU A 175 -3.05 11.65 -2.87
CA LEU A 175 -3.22 10.60 -3.88
C LEU A 175 -3.31 11.19 -5.29
N LEU A 176 -4.16 12.21 -5.50
CA LEU A 176 -4.27 12.88 -6.80
C LEU A 176 -2.93 13.46 -7.27
N PHE A 177 -2.22 14.16 -6.40
CA PHE A 177 -0.93 14.76 -6.73
C PHE A 177 0.09 13.69 -7.14
N LEU A 178 0.21 12.60 -6.36
CA LEU A 178 1.14 11.51 -6.65
C LEU A 178 0.79 10.79 -7.96
N THR A 179 -0.49 10.53 -8.20
CA THR A 179 -0.95 9.90 -9.45
C THR A 179 -0.66 10.79 -10.65
N VAL A 180 -0.95 12.09 -10.58
CA VAL A 180 -0.67 13.04 -11.67
C VAL A 180 0.83 13.17 -11.92
N VAL A 181 1.65 13.24 -10.87
CA VAL A 181 3.11 13.22 -11.00
C VAL A 181 3.54 11.93 -11.71
N CYS A 182 3.03 10.77 -11.31
CA CYS A 182 3.38 9.52 -11.96
C CYS A 182 3.02 9.54 -13.46
N TRP A 183 1.80 9.97 -13.81
CA TRP A 183 1.35 10.07 -15.21
C TRP A 183 2.23 11.00 -16.03
N VAL A 184 2.54 12.20 -15.53
CA VAL A 184 3.37 13.19 -16.23
C VAL A 184 4.77 12.65 -16.49
N PHE A 185 5.41 12.05 -15.48
CA PHE A 185 6.77 11.54 -15.62
C PHE A 185 6.83 10.27 -16.49
N GLN A 186 5.79 9.44 -16.48
CA GLN A 186 5.66 8.31 -17.43
C GLN A 186 5.51 8.79 -18.88
N TYR A 187 4.68 9.81 -19.15
CA TYR A 187 4.66 10.40 -20.48
C TYR A 187 6.00 11.04 -20.85
N GLY A 188 6.70 11.61 -19.86
CA GLY A 188 8.07 12.13 -20.03
C GLY A 188 9.05 11.07 -20.55
N MET A 189 8.88 9.79 -20.20
CA MET A 189 9.73 8.70 -20.72
C MET A 189 9.64 8.55 -22.24
N MET A 190 8.59 9.05 -22.89
CA MET A 190 8.51 9.07 -24.36
C MET A 190 9.61 9.91 -25.01
N ALA A 191 10.15 10.92 -24.31
CA ALA A 191 11.22 11.77 -24.83
C ALA A 191 12.59 11.05 -24.92
N ILE A 192 12.72 9.88 -24.29
CA ILE A 192 13.94 9.08 -24.29
C ILE A 192 14.01 8.29 -25.60
N THR A 193 14.79 8.79 -26.55
CA THR A 193 14.97 8.18 -27.88
C THR A 193 16.43 7.87 -28.19
N LYS A 194 17.36 8.54 -27.51
CA LYS A 194 18.81 8.40 -27.72
C LYS A 194 19.49 7.77 -26.51
N PRO A 195 20.54 6.94 -26.71
CA PRO A 195 21.27 6.31 -25.60
C PRO A 195 21.93 7.30 -24.62
N GLU A 196 22.38 8.46 -25.14
CA GLU A 196 22.99 9.53 -24.35
C GLU A 196 22.07 10.10 -23.26
N GLN A 197 20.75 9.90 -23.40
CA GLN A 197 19.74 10.39 -22.46
C GLN A 197 19.54 9.46 -21.26
N TRP A 198 20.38 8.44 -21.06
CA TRP A 198 20.27 7.51 -19.94
C TRP A 198 20.22 8.19 -18.55
N PRO A 199 20.91 9.32 -18.26
CA PRO A 199 20.78 9.98 -16.96
C PRO A 199 19.39 10.59 -16.77
N THR A 200 18.81 11.15 -17.84
CA THR A 200 17.44 11.65 -17.84
C THR A 200 16.44 10.50 -17.66
N ALA A 201 16.66 9.37 -18.34
CA ALA A 201 15.84 8.17 -18.16
C ALA A 201 15.87 7.67 -16.71
N MET A 202 17.05 7.69 -16.06
CA MET A 202 17.18 7.36 -14.64
C MET A 202 16.36 8.30 -13.75
N ALA A 203 16.45 9.61 -13.96
CA ALA A 203 15.71 10.58 -13.16
C ALA A 203 14.19 10.43 -13.33
N LEU A 204 13.71 10.27 -14.57
CA LEU A 204 12.30 10.05 -14.86
C LEU A 204 11.80 8.72 -14.25
N TYR A 205 12.59 7.64 -14.38
CA TYR A 205 12.31 6.37 -13.74
C TYR A 205 12.17 6.52 -12.22
N ILE A 206 13.16 7.12 -11.55
CA ILE A 206 13.14 7.31 -10.09
C ILE A 206 11.87 8.07 -9.64
N ILE A 207 11.54 9.17 -10.30
CA ILE A 207 10.36 9.98 -9.93
C ILE A 207 9.06 9.21 -10.19
N SER A 208 8.95 8.54 -11.35
CA SER A 208 7.76 7.73 -11.68
C SER A 208 7.59 6.54 -10.73
N TYR A 209 8.68 5.89 -10.33
CA TYR A 209 8.67 4.74 -9.43
C TYR A 209 8.30 5.15 -8.00
N ILE A 210 8.88 6.24 -7.49
CA ILE A 210 8.55 6.81 -6.17
C ILE A 210 7.07 7.20 -6.11
N SER A 211 6.59 7.94 -7.12
CA SER A 211 5.20 8.39 -7.16
C SER A 211 4.21 7.23 -7.30
N TYR A 212 4.52 6.20 -8.09
CA TYR A 212 3.75 4.97 -8.20
C TYR A 212 3.69 4.17 -6.88
N GLY A 213 4.83 3.93 -6.24
CA GLY A 213 4.84 3.23 -4.96
C GLY A 213 4.07 3.99 -3.89
N ALA A 214 4.17 5.31 -3.89
CA ALA A 214 3.40 6.15 -2.98
C ALA A 214 1.89 6.15 -3.29
N SER A 215 1.49 6.22 -4.57
CA SER A 215 0.08 6.15 -4.94
C SER A 215 -0.55 4.83 -4.50
N LEU A 216 0.16 3.70 -4.63
CA LEU A 216 -0.30 2.40 -4.14
C LEU A 216 -0.50 2.38 -2.61
N VAL A 217 0.45 2.91 -1.84
CA VAL A 217 0.32 2.94 -0.37
C VAL A 217 -0.92 3.74 0.07
N PHE A 218 -1.11 4.93 -0.50
CA PHE A 218 -2.29 5.75 -0.19
C PHE A 218 -3.58 5.15 -0.75
N TYR A 219 -3.51 4.45 -1.89
CA TYR A 219 -4.64 3.70 -2.43
C TYR A 219 -5.08 2.57 -1.48
N TYR A 220 -4.15 1.74 -1.03
CA TYR A 220 -4.45 0.65 -0.10
C TYR A 220 -4.95 1.12 1.26
N ALA A 221 -4.57 2.33 1.70
CA ALA A 221 -5.11 2.90 2.93
C ALA A 221 -6.63 3.20 2.85
N LEU A 222 -7.22 3.25 1.65
CA LEU A 222 -8.63 3.61 1.46
C LEU A 222 -9.62 2.45 1.63
N PHE A 223 -9.27 1.20 1.27
CA PHE A 223 -10.25 0.11 1.32
C PHE A 223 -10.83 -0.16 2.71
N PRO A 224 -10.08 -0.08 3.84
CA PRO A 224 -10.67 -0.30 5.16
C PRO A 224 -11.70 0.78 5.49
N ARG A 225 -11.49 1.99 4.97
CA ARG A 225 -12.43 3.09 5.11
C ARG A 225 -13.68 2.86 4.26
N LEU A 226 -13.51 2.45 2.99
CA LEU A 226 -14.64 2.15 2.11
C LEU A 226 -15.53 1.02 2.67
N ALA A 227 -14.91 -0.02 3.24
CA ALA A 227 -15.61 -1.13 3.89
C ALA A 227 -16.44 -0.65 5.09
N ARG A 228 -15.86 0.18 5.97
CA ARG A 228 -16.57 0.72 7.15
C ARG A 228 -17.80 1.56 6.80
N TYR A 229 -17.81 2.21 5.63
CA TYR A 229 -18.92 3.05 5.16
C TYR A 229 -19.84 2.35 4.15
N MET A 230 -19.73 1.03 3.97
CA MET A 230 -20.74 0.28 3.23
C MET A 230 -22.10 0.35 3.93
N PRO A 231 -23.22 0.48 3.20
CA PRO A 231 -24.54 0.68 3.82
C PRO A 231 -24.93 -0.39 4.86
N HIS A 232 -24.60 -1.65 4.61
CA HIS A 232 -24.94 -2.73 5.53
C HIS A 232 -23.99 -2.80 6.75
N VAL A 233 -22.71 -2.45 6.60
CA VAL A 233 -21.75 -2.34 7.73
C VAL A 233 -22.13 -1.16 8.62
N GLN A 234 -22.50 -0.04 8.02
CA GLN A 234 -22.96 1.13 8.76
C GLN A 234 -24.25 0.81 9.51
N LYS A 235 -25.20 0.10 8.89
CA LYS A 235 -26.41 -0.36 9.57
C LYS A 235 -26.09 -1.27 10.75
N ALA A 236 -25.19 -2.24 10.57
CA ALA A 236 -24.74 -3.13 11.64
C ALA A 236 -24.13 -2.34 12.81
N ARG A 237 -23.32 -1.31 12.52
CA ARG A 237 -22.69 -0.45 13.54
C ARG A 237 -23.68 0.49 14.24
N ASP A 238 -24.49 1.20 13.46
CA ASP A 238 -25.25 2.36 13.93
C ASP A 238 -26.64 2.00 14.44
N GLU A 239 -27.23 0.89 13.97
CA GLU A 239 -28.52 0.39 14.42
C GLU A 239 -28.33 -0.89 15.25
N GLU A 240 -27.81 -1.96 14.65
CA GLU A 240 -27.88 -3.29 15.24
C GLU A 240 -26.99 -3.44 16.48
N LEU A 241 -25.78 -2.88 16.47
CA LEU A 241 -24.87 -2.91 17.60
C LEU A 241 -25.35 -2.00 18.74
N LYS A 242 -25.90 -0.82 18.42
CA LYS A 242 -26.40 0.14 19.44
C LYS A 242 -27.70 -0.32 20.07
N GLU A 243 -28.54 -1.03 19.33
CA GLU A 243 -29.77 -1.65 19.82
C GLU A 243 -29.51 -3.03 20.47
N GLU A 244 -28.25 -3.42 20.65
CA GLU A 244 -27.82 -4.72 21.22
C GLU A 244 -28.40 -5.94 20.48
N LYS A 245 -28.75 -5.79 19.20
CA LYS A 245 -29.21 -6.89 18.33
C LYS A 245 -28.08 -7.82 17.92
N ILE A 246 -26.86 -7.29 17.83
CA ILE A 246 -25.63 -8.04 17.51
C ILE A 246 -24.56 -7.77 18.56
N ASN A 247 -23.68 -8.76 18.79
CA ASN A 247 -22.52 -8.61 19.67
C ASN A 247 -21.32 -7.98 18.91
N GLN A 248 -20.34 -7.44 19.65
CA GLN A 248 -19.12 -6.86 19.10
C GLN A 248 -18.37 -7.84 18.17
N ASP A 249 -18.27 -9.11 18.56
CA ASP A 249 -17.58 -10.13 17.75
C ASP A 249 -18.23 -10.35 16.38
N GLU A 250 -19.58 -10.24 16.32
CA GLU A 250 -20.31 -10.40 15.07
C GLU A 250 -20.17 -9.16 14.18
N TYR A 251 -20.18 -7.97 14.78
CA TYR A 251 -19.84 -6.73 14.06
C TYR A 251 -18.41 -6.79 13.47
N ASP A 252 -17.42 -7.18 14.26
CA ASP A 252 -16.02 -7.30 13.83
C ASP A 252 -15.88 -8.32 12.69
N ARG A 253 -16.67 -9.40 12.73
CA ARG A 253 -16.73 -10.40 11.64
C ARG A 253 -17.33 -9.80 10.37
N ILE A 254 -18.44 -9.07 10.46
CA ILE A 254 -19.08 -8.40 9.31
C ILE A 254 -18.09 -7.42 8.68
N GLU A 255 -17.46 -6.55 9.49
CA GLU A 255 -16.46 -5.59 9.00
C GLU A 255 -15.26 -6.30 8.34
N SER A 256 -14.75 -7.36 8.96
CA SER A 256 -13.64 -8.14 8.42
C SER A 256 -13.96 -8.79 7.07
N MET A 257 -15.15 -9.36 6.93
CA MET A 257 -15.59 -10.00 5.69
C MET A 257 -15.71 -8.99 4.55
N GLU A 258 -16.23 -7.79 4.82
CA GLU A 258 -16.33 -6.73 3.82
C GLU A 258 -14.98 -6.16 3.41
N ARG A 259 -14.06 -5.99 4.36
CA ARG A 259 -12.68 -5.60 4.07
C ARG A 259 -12.01 -6.62 3.14
N ASN A 260 -12.20 -7.90 3.42
CA ASN A 260 -11.69 -8.99 2.57
C ASN A 260 -12.36 -8.99 1.18
N HIS A 261 -13.68 -8.75 1.12
CA HIS A 261 -14.43 -8.69 -0.13
C HIS A 261 -13.92 -7.57 -1.06
N ILE A 262 -13.84 -6.34 -0.55
CA ILE A 262 -13.34 -5.19 -1.32
C ILE A 262 -11.90 -5.41 -1.76
N SER A 263 -11.04 -5.92 -0.87
CA SER A 263 -9.63 -6.23 -1.18
C SER A 263 -9.49 -7.27 -2.30
N ASN A 264 -10.24 -8.37 -2.21
CA ASN A 264 -10.19 -9.45 -3.20
C ASN A 264 -10.70 -9.01 -4.57
N ILE A 265 -11.82 -8.28 -4.62
CA ILE A 265 -12.36 -7.76 -5.89
C ILE A 265 -11.39 -6.73 -6.50
N SER A 266 -10.87 -5.82 -5.69
CA SER A 266 -9.84 -4.86 -6.13
C SER A 266 -8.65 -5.61 -6.76
N THR A 267 -8.14 -6.64 -6.09
CA THR A 267 -7.03 -7.47 -6.59
C THR A 267 -7.37 -8.18 -7.89
N ALA A 268 -8.57 -8.75 -8.02
CA ALA A 268 -9.02 -9.36 -9.25
C ALA A 268 -9.08 -8.35 -10.41
N HIS A 269 -9.56 -7.13 -10.14
CA HIS A 269 -9.55 -6.05 -11.13
C HIS A 269 -8.14 -5.63 -11.54
N ALA A 270 -7.16 -5.59 -10.63
CA ALA A 270 -5.76 -5.37 -11.01
C ALA A 270 -5.21 -6.50 -11.90
N SER A 271 -5.50 -7.76 -11.59
CA SER A 271 -5.07 -8.90 -12.42
C SER A 271 -5.68 -8.86 -13.82
N ILE A 272 -6.97 -8.53 -13.93
CA ILE A 272 -7.64 -8.34 -15.24
C ILE A 272 -7.01 -7.15 -15.98
N GLY A 273 -6.78 -6.04 -15.30
CA GLY A 273 -6.13 -4.85 -15.87
C GLY A 273 -4.73 -5.15 -16.38
N TYR A 274 -3.97 -5.98 -15.66
CA TYR A 274 -2.66 -6.45 -16.06
C TYR A 274 -2.73 -7.23 -17.39
N VAL A 275 -3.69 -8.16 -17.54
CA VAL A 275 -3.89 -8.87 -18.83
C VAL A 275 -4.29 -7.92 -19.95
N LEU A 276 -5.25 -7.02 -19.71
CA LEU A 276 -5.78 -6.10 -20.72
C LEU A 276 -4.72 -5.12 -21.21
N VAL A 277 -3.94 -4.53 -20.29
CA VAL A 277 -2.92 -3.54 -20.65
C VAL A 277 -1.77 -4.17 -21.44
N LEU A 278 -1.41 -5.43 -21.12
CA LEU A 278 -0.41 -6.17 -21.89
C LEU A 278 -0.94 -6.56 -23.28
N GLY A 279 -2.19 -7.02 -23.37
CA GLY A 279 -2.84 -7.29 -24.66
C GLY A 279 -2.91 -6.04 -25.54
N LEU A 280 -3.25 -4.89 -24.92
CA LEU A 280 -3.23 -3.59 -25.57
C LEU A 280 -1.81 -3.21 -26.02
N SER A 281 -0.78 -3.49 -25.22
CA SER A 281 0.62 -3.26 -25.58
C SER A 281 1.07 -4.12 -26.77
N LEU A 282 0.63 -5.38 -26.85
CA LEU A 282 0.91 -6.27 -27.99
C LEU A 282 0.32 -5.74 -29.31
N SER A 283 -0.80 -5.03 -29.26
CA SER A 283 -1.40 -4.41 -30.45
C SER A 283 -0.48 -3.38 -31.13
N VAL A 284 0.46 -2.80 -30.38
CA VAL A 284 1.49 -1.88 -30.88
C VAL A 284 2.81 -2.60 -31.14
N LEU A 285 3.23 -3.48 -30.21
CA LEU A 285 4.54 -4.12 -30.28
C LEU A 285 4.67 -5.12 -31.43
N ILE A 286 3.59 -5.81 -31.82
CA ILE A 286 3.63 -6.79 -32.93
C ILE A 286 3.73 -6.10 -34.30
N PRO A 287 2.88 -5.11 -34.65
CA PRO A 287 2.97 -4.45 -35.95
C PRO A 287 4.23 -3.60 -36.12
N MET A 288 4.79 -3.07 -35.03
CA MET A 288 5.96 -2.20 -35.05
C MET A 288 7.27 -2.92 -34.68
N GLN A 289 7.35 -4.24 -34.86
CA GLN A 289 8.58 -4.99 -34.60
C GLN A 289 9.77 -4.41 -35.37
N GLY A 290 10.90 -4.19 -34.67
CA GLY A 290 12.11 -3.59 -35.23
C GLY A 290 12.12 -2.05 -35.23
N ASN A 291 11.02 -1.37 -34.89
CA ASN A 291 11.00 0.08 -34.74
C ASN A 291 11.48 0.47 -33.32
N SER A 292 12.48 1.36 -33.24
CA SER A 292 13.01 1.85 -31.96
C SER A 292 11.98 2.61 -31.12
N PHE A 293 10.93 3.15 -31.74
CA PHE A 293 9.86 3.91 -31.07
C PHE A 293 8.70 3.04 -30.56
N ALA A 294 8.63 1.76 -30.94
CA ALA A 294 7.54 0.86 -30.53
C ALA A 294 7.40 0.76 -29.00
N ASN A 295 8.54 0.70 -28.30
CA ASN A 295 8.59 0.59 -26.84
C ASN A 295 8.03 1.84 -26.15
N ASN A 296 8.39 3.02 -26.66
CA ASN A 296 7.91 4.31 -26.14
C ASN A 296 6.40 4.44 -26.35
N LEU A 297 5.89 4.00 -27.51
CA LEU A 297 4.46 4.02 -27.80
C LEU A 297 3.68 3.03 -26.93
N ALA A 298 4.22 1.84 -26.70
CA ALA A 298 3.62 0.87 -25.78
C ALA A 298 3.50 1.44 -24.35
N LEU A 299 4.56 2.08 -23.83
CA LEU A 299 4.52 2.76 -22.53
C LEU A 299 3.51 3.92 -22.49
N CYS A 300 3.42 4.71 -23.56
CA CYS A 300 2.41 5.77 -23.67
C CYS A 300 0.98 5.20 -23.58
N LEU A 301 0.75 4.08 -24.25
CA LEU A 301 -0.53 3.41 -24.28
C LEU A 301 -0.90 2.79 -22.92
N THR A 302 0.07 2.21 -22.20
CA THR A 302 -0.17 1.70 -20.84
C THR A 302 -0.47 2.81 -19.84
N ASN A 303 0.23 3.95 -19.94
CA ASN A 303 -0.07 5.11 -19.10
C ASN A 303 -1.43 5.72 -19.45
N SER A 304 -1.78 5.80 -20.74
CA SER A 304 -3.10 6.27 -21.19
C SER A 304 -4.23 5.40 -20.66
N TYR A 305 -4.03 4.08 -20.64
CA TYR A 305 -4.96 3.12 -20.03
C TYR A 305 -5.21 3.44 -18.55
N TRP A 306 -4.14 3.69 -17.79
CA TRP A 306 -4.27 4.06 -16.39
C TRP A 306 -4.95 5.42 -16.20
N VAL A 307 -4.65 6.43 -17.01
CA VAL A 307 -5.32 7.73 -16.96
C VAL A 307 -6.84 7.57 -17.14
N VAL A 308 -7.27 6.82 -18.15
CA VAL A 308 -8.70 6.63 -18.45
C VAL A 308 -9.44 5.93 -17.32
N LEU A 309 -8.84 4.91 -16.70
CA LEU A 309 -9.48 4.14 -15.63
C LEU A 309 -9.31 4.76 -14.24
N GLY A 310 -8.25 5.54 -14.02
CA GLY A 310 -7.97 6.23 -12.77
C GLY A 310 -8.75 7.54 -12.60
N LEU A 311 -9.06 8.25 -13.69
CA LEU A 311 -9.82 9.51 -13.65
C LEU A 311 -11.19 9.39 -12.94
N PRO A 312 -12.02 8.36 -13.20
CA PRO A 312 -13.29 8.16 -12.50
C PRO A 312 -13.17 8.20 -10.97
N TRP A 313 -12.08 7.69 -10.39
CA TRP A 313 -11.89 7.70 -8.95
C TRP A 313 -11.88 9.12 -8.39
N PHE A 314 -11.12 10.02 -9.01
CA PHE A 314 -11.03 11.41 -8.56
C PHE A 314 -12.30 12.24 -8.79
N ILE A 315 -13.20 11.76 -9.67
CA ILE A 315 -14.49 12.41 -9.95
C ILE A 315 -15.57 11.92 -8.98
N PHE A 316 -15.61 10.61 -8.70
CA PHE A 316 -16.68 9.99 -7.91
C PHE A 316 -16.35 9.76 -6.44
N GLN A 317 -15.09 9.94 -6.03
CA GLN A 317 -14.68 9.80 -4.63
C GLN A 317 -15.45 10.79 -3.73
N GLN A 318 -16.09 10.26 -2.70
CA GLN A 318 -16.77 11.10 -1.72
C GLN A 318 -15.77 11.67 -0.72
N SER A 319 -16.00 12.92 -0.34
CA SER A 319 -15.19 13.59 0.68
C SER A 319 -15.51 13.01 2.05
N ARG A 320 -14.58 12.23 2.58
CA ARG A 320 -14.61 11.77 3.96
C ARG A 320 -13.40 12.39 4.65
N PRO A 321 -13.54 13.51 5.39
CA PRO A 321 -12.41 14.07 6.14
C PRO A 321 -11.98 13.12 7.26
N GLY A 322 -10.69 13.02 7.49
CA GLY A 322 -10.15 12.50 8.75
C GLY A 322 -10.21 13.55 9.86
N PRO A 323 -9.84 13.18 11.10
CA PRO A 323 -9.80 14.12 12.22
C PRO A 323 -8.89 15.32 11.92
N PRO A 324 -9.12 16.48 12.59
CA PRO A 324 -8.22 17.62 12.46
C PRO A 324 -6.86 17.32 13.09
N ILE A 325 -5.81 17.97 12.57
CA ILE A 325 -4.46 17.83 13.12
C ILE A 325 -4.45 18.33 14.59
N PRO A 326 -3.87 17.57 15.54
CA PRO A 326 -3.76 17.99 16.93
C PRO A 326 -3.10 19.36 17.08
N LYS A 327 -3.63 20.20 17.98
CA LYS A 327 -3.11 21.56 18.23
C LYS A 327 -1.64 21.48 18.69
N GLY A 328 -0.73 22.09 17.93
CA GLY A 328 0.71 22.14 18.26
C GLY A 328 1.59 21.08 17.58
N SER A 329 1.06 20.25 16.68
CA SER A 329 1.87 19.42 15.77
C SER A 329 1.92 20.01 14.36
N SER A 330 3.14 20.06 13.79
CA SER A 330 3.33 20.35 12.37
C SER A 330 3.16 19.08 11.54
N ILE A 331 2.65 19.23 10.32
CA ILE A 331 2.46 18.18 9.29
C ILE A 331 3.73 17.31 9.15
N TRP A 332 4.90 17.93 9.15
CA TRP A 332 6.19 17.25 8.98
C TRP A 332 6.65 16.45 10.20
N THR A 333 6.15 16.78 11.39
CA THR A 333 6.60 16.18 12.66
C THR A 333 5.66 15.09 13.16
N ILE A 334 4.45 15.00 12.62
CA ILE A 334 3.41 14.12 13.17
C ILE A 334 3.72 12.65 12.90
N GLY A 335 4.24 12.31 11.72
CA GLY A 335 4.67 10.96 11.39
C GLY A 335 5.80 10.46 12.28
N TRP A 336 6.85 11.27 12.47
CA TRP A 336 7.94 10.95 13.39
C TRP A 336 7.47 10.80 14.85
N LYS A 337 6.52 11.63 15.29
CA LYS A 337 5.91 11.48 16.63
C LYS A 337 5.12 10.18 16.75
N GLN A 338 4.34 9.79 15.74
CA GLN A 338 3.60 8.53 15.74
C GLN A 338 4.55 7.32 15.76
N VAL A 339 5.61 7.33 14.95
CA VAL A 339 6.63 6.27 14.96
C VAL A 339 7.30 6.17 16.33
N TYR A 340 7.68 7.31 16.93
CA TYR A 340 8.26 7.32 18.27
C TYR A 340 7.31 6.73 19.32
N LEU A 341 6.03 7.13 19.30
CA LEU A 341 5.03 6.60 20.22
C LEU A 341 4.81 5.10 20.01
N ALA A 342 4.74 4.64 18.75
CA ALA A 342 4.61 3.22 18.42
C ALA A 342 5.81 2.39 18.93
N ILE A 343 7.03 2.92 18.84
CA ILE A 343 8.24 2.26 19.37
C ILE A 343 8.20 2.19 20.90
N VAL A 344 7.72 3.24 21.58
CA VAL A 344 7.60 3.22 23.05
C VAL A 344 6.54 2.19 23.50
N GLU A 345 5.47 2.03 22.74
CA GLU A 345 4.36 1.11 23.04
C GLU A 345 4.65 -0.35 22.66
N ILE A 346 5.78 -0.63 21.99
CA ILE A 346 6.16 -1.95 21.48
C ILE A 346 6.05 -3.08 22.52
N ARG A 347 6.33 -2.77 23.79
CA ARG A 347 6.28 -3.75 24.90
C ARG A 347 4.87 -4.14 25.31
N HIS A 348 3.86 -3.34 24.98
CA HIS A 348 2.47 -3.58 25.34
C HIS A 348 1.74 -4.40 24.26
N LEU A 349 2.30 -4.48 23.04
CA LEU A 349 1.71 -5.19 21.89
C LEU A 349 2.71 -6.16 21.23
N PRO A 350 3.22 -7.19 21.96
CA PRO A 350 4.29 -8.07 21.46
C PRO A 350 3.88 -8.90 20.23
N GLN A 351 2.59 -9.26 20.13
CA GLN A 351 2.07 -10.01 18.98
C GLN A 351 2.06 -9.15 17.71
N THR A 352 1.63 -7.89 17.83
CA THR A 352 1.64 -6.93 16.71
C THR A 352 3.05 -6.68 16.22
N PHE A 353 4.01 -6.49 17.14
CA PHE A 353 5.40 -6.27 16.72
C PHE A 353 6.02 -7.51 16.06
N THR A 354 5.79 -8.71 16.61
CA THR A 354 6.24 -9.97 15.99
C THR A 354 5.68 -10.12 14.58
N TYR A 355 4.40 -9.80 14.39
CA TYR A 355 3.76 -9.80 13.08
C TYR A 355 4.41 -8.78 12.12
N LEU A 356 4.66 -7.55 12.57
CA LEU A 356 5.31 -6.52 11.75
C LEU A 356 6.74 -6.90 11.36
N LEU A 357 7.50 -7.51 12.26
CA LEU A 357 8.85 -8.01 11.97
C LEU A 357 8.81 -9.15 10.94
N ALA A 358 7.90 -10.12 11.12
CA ALA A 358 7.73 -11.21 10.16
C ALA A 358 7.28 -10.69 8.78
N PHE A 359 6.35 -9.73 8.76
CA PHE A 359 5.90 -9.08 7.54
C PHE A 359 7.03 -8.28 6.87
N PHE A 360 7.87 -7.58 7.64
CA PHE A 360 9.05 -6.89 7.14
C PHE A 360 10.01 -7.86 6.43
N MET A 361 10.34 -8.99 7.06
CA MET A 361 11.22 -10.01 6.45
C MET A 361 10.60 -10.61 5.18
N LEU A 362 9.30 -10.91 5.20
CA LEU A 362 8.57 -11.43 4.03
C LEU A 362 8.56 -10.41 2.88
N ALA A 363 8.24 -9.15 3.17
CA ALA A 363 8.19 -8.08 2.19
C ALA A 363 9.57 -7.80 1.59
N ASP A 364 10.63 -7.79 2.40
CA ASP A 364 12.01 -7.62 1.93
C ASP A 364 12.43 -8.77 0.98
N GLY A 365 12.15 -10.01 1.36
CA GLY A 365 12.45 -11.19 0.53
C GLY A 365 11.69 -11.17 -0.80
N LEU A 366 10.40 -10.83 -0.79
CA LEU A 366 9.56 -10.73 -1.99
C LEU A 366 10.02 -9.62 -2.94
N ASN A 367 10.29 -8.42 -2.41
CA ASN A 367 10.74 -7.28 -3.22
C ASN A 367 12.12 -7.53 -3.83
N THR A 368 13.05 -8.10 -3.06
CA THR A 368 14.39 -8.45 -3.53
C THR A 368 14.32 -9.50 -4.65
N THR A 369 13.54 -10.57 -4.43
CA THR A 369 13.33 -11.62 -5.45
C THR A 369 12.76 -11.03 -6.74
N THR A 370 11.73 -10.20 -6.64
CA THR A 370 11.09 -9.55 -7.80
C THR A 370 12.06 -8.64 -8.55
N THR A 371 12.89 -7.89 -7.83
CA THR A 371 13.89 -6.99 -8.41
C THR A 371 14.96 -7.78 -9.18
N LEU A 372 15.48 -8.85 -8.57
CA LEU A 372 16.50 -9.70 -9.21
C LEU A 372 15.95 -10.43 -10.44
N VAL A 373 14.76 -11.04 -10.33
CA VAL A 373 14.08 -11.66 -11.47
C VAL A 373 13.92 -10.66 -12.61
N SER A 374 13.49 -9.43 -12.31
CA SER A 374 13.30 -8.39 -13.34
C SER A 374 14.61 -7.97 -14.01
N ILE A 375 15.72 -7.87 -13.27
CA ILE A 375 17.03 -7.53 -13.83
C ILE A 375 17.55 -8.67 -14.74
N ILE A 376 17.57 -9.90 -14.22
CA ILE A 376 18.07 -11.07 -14.94
C ILE A 376 17.21 -11.36 -16.17
N GLN A 377 15.89 -11.31 -16.03
CA GLN A 377 14.96 -11.54 -17.13
C GLN A 377 15.22 -10.55 -18.27
N ASN A 378 15.38 -9.26 -17.97
CA ASN A 378 15.64 -8.24 -18.99
C ASN A 378 16.99 -8.45 -19.69
N GLU A 379 18.02 -8.89 -18.97
CA GLU A 379 19.32 -9.24 -19.56
C GLU A 379 19.21 -10.44 -20.51
N VAL A 380 18.53 -11.52 -20.09
CA VAL A 380 18.36 -12.75 -20.89
C VAL A 380 17.54 -12.50 -22.16
N ILE A 381 16.47 -11.68 -22.09
CA ILE A 381 15.61 -11.36 -23.25
C ILE A 381 16.18 -10.23 -24.12
N SER A 382 17.43 -9.81 -23.88
CA SER A 382 18.07 -8.68 -24.57
C SER A 382 17.21 -7.40 -24.56
N PHE A 383 16.52 -7.15 -23.45
CA PHE A 383 15.66 -5.98 -23.22
C PHE A 383 14.52 -5.84 -24.26
N SER A 384 14.09 -6.96 -24.86
CA SER A 384 12.98 -7.00 -25.81
C SER A 384 11.64 -6.79 -25.11
N PHE A 385 10.98 -5.67 -25.38
CA PHE A 385 9.63 -5.39 -24.86
C PHE A 385 8.61 -6.43 -25.31
N LEU A 386 8.77 -7.01 -26.49
CA LEU A 386 7.87 -8.04 -26.99
C LEU A 386 7.96 -9.31 -26.13
N GLN A 387 9.18 -9.79 -25.86
CA GLN A 387 9.39 -10.95 -24.99
C GLN A 387 8.99 -10.65 -23.55
N LEU A 388 9.32 -9.46 -23.05
CA LEU A 388 8.90 -8.99 -21.73
C LEU A 388 7.37 -8.99 -21.59
N THR A 389 6.66 -8.57 -22.65
CA THR A 389 5.20 -8.54 -22.67
C THR A 389 4.60 -9.94 -22.72
N TYR A 390 5.21 -10.89 -23.44
CA TYR A 390 4.77 -12.29 -23.42
C TYR A 390 4.97 -12.95 -22.05
N LEU A 391 6.13 -12.74 -21.41
CA LEU A 391 6.40 -13.23 -20.06
C LEU A 391 5.45 -12.60 -19.05
N GLY A 392 5.22 -11.28 -19.16
CA GLY A 392 4.25 -10.56 -18.37
C GLY A 392 2.83 -11.10 -18.56
N LEU A 393 2.45 -11.48 -19.79
CA LEU A 393 1.11 -12.02 -20.07
C LEU A 393 0.93 -13.40 -19.45
N ALA A 394 1.95 -14.25 -19.52
CA ALA A 394 1.95 -15.54 -18.84
C ALA A 394 1.82 -15.36 -17.31
N GLN A 395 2.55 -14.40 -16.74
CA GLN A 395 2.45 -14.05 -15.32
C GLN A 395 1.05 -13.52 -14.97
N ALA A 396 0.48 -12.61 -15.78
CA ALA A 396 -0.81 -12.00 -15.54
C ALA A 396 -1.95 -13.03 -15.60
N VAL A 397 -1.93 -13.92 -16.59
CA VAL A 397 -2.92 -15.00 -16.72
C VAL A 397 -2.81 -15.97 -15.55
N THR A 398 -1.59 -16.41 -15.20
CA THR A 398 -1.37 -17.33 -14.07
C THR A 398 -1.79 -16.69 -12.74
N SER A 399 -1.48 -15.41 -12.53
CA SER A 399 -1.90 -14.63 -11.37
C SER A 399 -3.42 -14.53 -11.29
N THR A 400 -4.09 -14.22 -12.41
CA THR A 400 -5.56 -14.12 -12.49
C THR A 400 -6.22 -15.46 -12.13
N ILE A 401 -5.75 -16.55 -12.74
CA ILE A 401 -6.25 -17.91 -12.45
C ILE A 401 -6.04 -18.26 -10.98
N SER A 402 -4.86 -17.96 -10.43
CA SER A 402 -4.55 -18.19 -9.01
C SER A 402 -5.52 -17.43 -8.10
N THR A 403 -5.69 -16.12 -8.29
CA THR A 403 -6.57 -15.29 -7.46
C THR A 403 -8.01 -15.81 -7.44
N PHE A 404 -8.58 -16.13 -8.60
CA PHE A 404 -9.94 -16.68 -8.66
C PHE A 404 -10.03 -18.10 -8.09
N SER A 405 -9.02 -18.94 -8.32
CA SER A 405 -9.00 -20.31 -7.80
C SER A 405 -8.94 -20.33 -6.27
N PHE A 406 -8.02 -19.57 -5.67
CA PHE A 406 -7.91 -19.47 -4.21
C PHE A 406 -9.14 -18.82 -3.58
N TRP A 407 -9.71 -17.79 -4.22
CA TRP A 407 -10.95 -17.18 -3.76
C TRP A 407 -12.13 -18.16 -3.77
N TYR A 408 -12.31 -18.91 -4.86
CA TYR A 408 -13.36 -19.93 -4.97
C TYR A 408 -13.17 -21.06 -3.95
N ILE A 409 -11.95 -21.57 -3.78
CA ILE A 409 -11.60 -22.56 -2.76
C ILE A 409 -11.92 -22.02 -1.36
N GLN A 410 -11.60 -20.76 -1.08
CA GLN A 410 -11.89 -20.13 0.20
C GLN A 410 -13.39 -20.11 0.51
N GLN A 411 -14.21 -19.73 -0.49
CA GLN A 411 -15.66 -19.67 -0.33
C GLN A 411 -16.30 -21.05 -0.22
N TYR A 412 -15.87 -22.00 -1.05
CA TYR A 412 -16.43 -23.35 -1.06
C TYR A 412 -16.15 -24.11 0.24
N PHE A 413 -14.94 -24.02 0.77
CA PHE A 413 -14.54 -24.74 2.00
C PHE A 413 -14.67 -23.89 3.28
N GLY A 414 -15.02 -22.61 3.20
CA GLY A 414 -15.13 -21.72 4.36
C GLY A 414 -13.81 -21.55 5.12
N ILE A 415 -12.67 -21.56 4.42
CA ILE A 415 -11.34 -21.52 5.03
C ILE A 415 -11.08 -20.13 5.62
N ARG A 416 -10.62 -20.08 6.88
CA ARG A 416 -10.23 -18.84 7.54
C ARG A 416 -9.05 -18.16 6.81
N THR A 417 -8.94 -16.84 6.91
CA THR A 417 -7.89 -16.05 6.23
C THR A 417 -6.46 -16.45 6.60
N LYS A 418 -6.22 -16.85 7.86
CA LYS A 418 -4.89 -17.23 8.35
C LYS A 418 -4.29 -18.46 7.62
N PRO A 419 -4.99 -19.61 7.51
CA PRO A 419 -4.53 -20.73 6.69
C PRO A 419 -4.23 -20.36 5.24
N MET A 420 -5.08 -19.55 4.60
CA MET A 420 -4.85 -19.11 3.22
C MET A 420 -3.56 -18.30 3.09
N PHE A 421 -3.31 -17.39 4.03
CA PHE A 421 -2.07 -16.63 4.09
C PHE A 421 -0.82 -17.50 4.24
N ILE A 422 -0.89 -18.59 5.02
CA ILE A 422 0.24 -19.52 5.17
C ILE A 422 0.52 -20.24 3.86
N VAL A 423 -0.52 -20.72 3.15
CA VAL A 423 -0.36 -21.39 1.86
C VAL A 423 0.30 -20.47 0.83
N THR A 424 -0.16 -19.22 0.72
CA THR A 424 0.44 -18.25 -0.21
C THR A 424 1.89 -17.91 0.12
N ASN A 425 2.26 -17.89 1.41
CA ASN A 425 3.64 -17.68 1.82
C ASN A 425 4.56 -18.85 1.45
N ILE A 426 4.08 -20.09 1.50
CA ILE A 426 4.87 -21.25 1.07
C ILE A 426 5.26 -21.08 -0.40
N PHE A 427 4.31 -20.76 -1.29
CA PHE A 427 4.60 -20.52 -2.71
C PHE A 427 5.55 -19.35 -2.93
N SER A 428 5.45 -18.30 -2.12
CA SER A 428 6.34 -17.14 -2.18
C SER A 428 7.81 -17.49 -1.90
N VAL A 429 8.06 -18.48 -1.03
CA VAL A 429 9.41 -18.94 -0.66
C VAL A 429 9.97 -19.96 -1.65
N LEU A 430 9.13 -20.65 -2.43
CA LEU A 430 9.60 -21.64 -3.41
C LEU A 430 10.45 -21.02 -4.52
N ILE A 431 10.16 -19.79 -4.95
CA ILE A 431 10.94 -19.09 -5.99
C ILE A 431 12.39 -18.85 -5.55
N PRO A 432 12.67 -18.17 -4.42
CA PRO A 432 14.04 -18.01 -3.96
C PRO A 432 14.70 -19.34 -3.58
N LEU A 433 13.94 -20.32 -3.07
CA LEU A 433 14.47 -21.66 -2.80
C LEU A 433 14.97 -22.35 -4.07
N TYR A 434 14.22 -22.26 -5.17
CA TYR A 434 14.66 -22.77 -6.47
C TYR A 434 15.94 -22.08 -6.94
N GLY A 435 16.03 -20.76 -6.76
CA GLY A 435 17.25 -20.00 -7.04
C GLY A 435 18.46 -20.50 -6.22
N VAL A 436 18.27 -20.83 -4.94
CA VAL A 436 19.33 -21.38 -4.07
C VAL A 436 19.75 -22.79 -4.51
N ILE A 437 18.82 -23.64 -4.95
CA ILE A 437 19.14 -24.98 -5.46
C ILE A 437 19.98 -24.91 -6.74
N GLY A 438 19.83 -23.84 -7.54
CA GLY A 438 20.59 -23.62 -8.75
C GLY A 438 21.99 -23.01 -8.55
N LEU A 439 22.31 -22.54 -7.34
CA LEU A 439 23.65 -22.09 -6.93
C LEU A 439 24.49 -23.29 -6.47
#